data_AF-A0AAU5SJ21-F1
#
_entry.id   AF-A0AAU5SJ21-F1
#
_cell.length_a   1.000
_cell.length_b   1.000
_cell.length_c   1.000
_cell.angle_alpha   90.00
_cell.angle_beta   90.00
_cell.angle_gamma   90.00
#
_symmetry.space_group_name_H-M   'P 1'
#
loop_
_entity.id
_entity.type
_entity.pdbx_description
1 polymer ?
#
loop_
_entity_poly.entity_id
_entity_poly.type
_entity_poly.pdbx_seq_one_letter_code
_entity_poly.pdbx_strand_id
1 'polypeptide(L)'
;MNRKIRTNNVARPNRRGFRLATLVASAAVITGGIALPASAAVAAPVPAHVVAAFPTAGGAGGDGGDGGGGLVGGGGGSGGSGGGSVLGVGGNGGNGGKGGNGVLSGGGGGGGGGGGDGVIGGNGGKGGDGGSGLFGGNAGGGGGGGDGVLIGGNGGKGGKGGDGVFQGGNGGKGGKGGFGGILGGLGGGGGAGGRSIF
;
A
#
# COMPACT_ATOMS: atom_id res chain seq x y z
N MET A 1 -19.49 84.06 -24.52
CA MET A 1 -19.16 83.04 -23.49
C MET A 1 -19.97 81.78 -23.78
N ASN A 2 -19.37 80.73 -24.35
CA ASN A 2 -20.04 79.44 -24.60
C ASN A 2 -19.29 78.33 -23.85
N ARG A 3 -19.99 77.65 -22.95
CA ARG A 3 -19.48 76.65 -22.00
C ARG A 3 -19.47 75.28 -22.68
N LYS A 4 -18.29 74.66 -22.90
CA LYS A 4 -18.15 73.30 -23.42
C LYS A 4 -18.25 72.27 -22.28
N ILE A 5 -19.20 71.35 -22.39
CA ILE A 5 -19.42 70.22 -21.46
C ILE A 5 -18.57 69.02 -21.89
N ARG A 6 -17.95 68.36 -20.91
CA ARG A 6 -17.03 67.21 -21.01
C ARG A 6 -17.77 65.89 -21.31
N THR A 7 -17.08 64.94 -21.92
CA THR A 7 -17.34 63.50 -21.73
C THR A 7 -16.04 62.71 -21.79
N ASN A 8 -15.95 61.74 -20.88
CA ASN A 8 -14.73 61.12 -20.37
C ASN A 8 -14.16 60.02 -21.28
N ASN A 9 -12.83 59.91 -21.26
CA ASN A 9 -12.04 58.80 -21.79
C ASN A 9 -12.41 57.49 -21.04
N VAL A 10 -13.04 56.55 -21.73
CA VAL A 10 -13.17 55.16 -21.26
C VAL A 10 -12.40 54.28 -22.24
N ALA A 11 -11.22 53.83 -21.81
CA ALA A 11 -10.39 52.89 -22.53
C ALA A 11 -11.15 51.58 -22.75
N ARG A 12 -11.34 51.18 -24.01
CA ARG A 12 -11.83 49.84 -24.38
C ARG A 12 -10.68 48.83 -24.26
N PRO A 13 -10.80 47.74 -23.47
CA PRO A 13 -9.84 46.65 -23.51
C PRO A 13 -10.07 45.76 -24.74
N ASN A 14 -9.02 45.58 -25.54
CA ASN A 14 -8.99 44.80 -26.78
C ASN A 14 -8.88 43.30 -26.43
N ARG A 15 -9.99 42.54 -26.49
CA ARG A 15 -9.96 41.07 -26.34
C ARG A 15 -9.57 40.42 -27.68
N ARG A 16 -8.34 39.90 -27.78
CA ARG A 16 -7.92 39.01 -28.88
C ARG A 16 -7.20 37.77 -28.33
N GLY A 17 -7.88 36.63 -28.45
CA GLY A 17 -7.30 35.33 -28.79
C GLY A 17 -6.51 34.59 -27.71
N PHE A 18 -7.21 33.76 -26.92
CA PHE A 18 -6.62 32.65 -26.18
C PHE A 18 -6.09 31.61 -27.19
N ARG A 19 -4.77 31.41 -27.27
CA ARG A 19 -4.18 30.33 -28.09
C ARG A 19 -3.99 29.09 -27.23
N LEU A 20 -4.80 28.07 -27.50
CA LEU A 20 -4.64 26.71 -26.96
C LEU A 20 -3.39 26.09 -27.57
N ALA A 21 -2.39 25.75 -26.74
CA ALA A 21 -1.19 25.05 -27.17
C ALA A 21 -1.47 23.56 -27.27
N THR A 22 -1.47 23.02 -28.50
CA THR A 22 -1.53 21.59 -28.80
C THR A 22 -0.23 20.93 -28.35
N LEU A 23 -0.28 20.14 -27.28
CA LEU A 23 0.85 19.35 -26.81
C LEU A 23 0.79 17.98 -27.50
N VAL A 24 1.62 17.80 -28.53
CA VAL A 24 1.88 16.51 -29.18
C VAL A 24 2.93 15.79 -28.34
N ALA A 25 2.51 14.78 -27.58
CA ALA A 25 3.42 13.85 -26.92
C ALA A 25 3.39 12.52 -27.67
N SER A 26 4.39 12.32 -28.52
CA SER A 26 4.69 11.05 -29.17
C SER A 26 5.38 10.12 -28.17
N ALA A 27 4.82 8.95 -27.91
CA ALA A 27 5.56 7.83 -27.35
C ALA A 27 5.04 6.53 -27.98
N ALA A 28 5.83 6.01 -28.92
CA ALA A 28 5.68 4.68 -29.46
C ALA A 28 6.37 3.68 -28.51
N VAL A 29 5.64 2.65 -28.05
CA VAL A 29 6.22 1.33 -27.78
C VAL A 29 5.30 0.29 -28.40
N ILE A 30 5.90 -0.42 -29.34
CA ILE A 30 5.36 -1.48 -30.18
C ILE A 30 5.43 -2.82 -29.42
N THR A 31 4.51 -3.73 -29.76
CA THR A 31 4.44 -5.19 -29.50
C THR A 31 3.62 -5.67 -28.29
N GLY A 32 2.54 -6.40 -28.61
CA GLY A 32 1.74 -7.19 -27.66
C GLY A 32 0.25 -6.92 -27.78
N GLY A 33 -0.35 -7.33 -28.90
CA GLY A 33 -1.70 -6.91 -29.28
C GLY A 33 -2.83 -7.49 -28.43
N ILE A 34 -3.96 -6.79 -28.44
CA ILE A 34 -5.26 -7.42 -28.72
C ILE A 34 -5.99 -6.48 -29.67
N ALA A 35 -6.17 -6.94 -30.90
CA ALA A 35 -7.10 -6.34 -31.84
C ALA A 35 -8.49 -6.94 -31.63
N LEU A 36 -9.50 -6.06 -31.76
CA LEU A 36 -10.92 -6.29 -32.11
C LEU A 36 -11.92 -6.51 -30.95
N PRO A 37 -13.22 -6.19 -31.14
CA PRO A 37 -13.89 -5.66 -32.34
C PRO A 37 -14.63 -4.32 -32.13
N ALA A 38 -14.71 -3.53 -33.20
CA ALA A 38 -15.70 -2.48 -33.35
C ALA A 38 -17.12 -3.09 -33.42
N SER A 39 -17.97 -2.65 -32.49
CA SER A 39 -19.42 -2.46 -32.62
C SER A 39 -20.22 -3.44 -33.49
N ALA A 40 -20.89 -4.42 -32.86
CA ALA A 40 -22.27 -4.82 -33.18
C ALA A 40 -22.78 -5.92 -32.23
N ALA A 41 -23.45 -5.53 -31.14
CA ALA A 41 -24.50 -6.35 -30.52
C ALA A 41 -25.32 -5.48 -29.57
N VAL A 42 -26.53 -5.13 -30.00
CA VAL A 42 -27.54 -4.45 -29.19
C VAL A 42 -28.16 -5.49 -28.25
N ALA A 43 -27.85 -5.42 -26.95
CA ALA A 43 -28.61 -6.06 -25.90
C ALA A 43 -28.44 -5.24 -24.62
N ALA A 44 -29.54 -4.58 -24.21
CA ALA A 44 -29.78 -3.82 -22.98
C ALA A 44 -28.55 -3.24 -22.23
N PRO A 45 -28.39 -1.91 -22.16
CA PRO A 45 -27.36 -1.31 -21.32
C PRO A 45 -27.70 -1.58 -19.85
N VAL A 46 -27.14 -2.66 -19.30
CA VAL A 46 -26.85 -2.69 -17.86
C VAL A 46 -25.95 -1.49 -17.64
N PRO A 47 -26.29 -0.55 -16.74
CA PRO A 47 -25.53 0.67 -16.64
C PRO A 47 -24.08 0.39 -16.25
N ALA A 48 -23.17 0.50 -17.22
CA ALA A 48 -21.74 0.25 -17.06
C ALA A 48 -21.06 1.21 -16.07
N HIS A 49 -21.80 2.19 -15.53
CA HIS A 49 -21.31 3.13 -14.54
C HIS A 49 -21.01 2.48 -13.18
N VAL A 50 -21.55 1.29 -12.88
CA VAL A 50 -21.27 0.63 -11.59
C VAL A 50 -19.95 -0.16 -11.62
N VAL A 51 -19.58 -0.73 -12.76
CA VAL A 51 -18.35 -1.54 -12.89
C VAL A 51 -17.11 -0.66 -13.09
N ALA A 52 -17.26 0.53 -13.66
CA ALA A 52 -16.17 1.50 -13.85
C ALA A 52 -15.94 2.44 -12.65
N ALA A 53 -16.78 2.40 -11.61
CA ALA A 53 -16.72 3.34 -10.48
C ALA A 53 -15.67 2.98 -9.41
N PHE A 54 -15.12 1.77 -9.43
CA PHE A 54 -14.10 1.35 -8.47
C PHE A 54 -12.88 0.81 -9.21
N PRO A 55 -11.73 1.51 -9.18
CA PRO A 55 -10.46 0.92 -9.55
C PRO A 55 -10.26 -0.35 -8.71
N THR A 56 -10.19 -1.50 -9.37
CA THR A 56 -10.03 -2.82 -8.75
C THR A 56 -8.71 -2.95 -7.99
N ALA A 57 -7.70 -2.18 -8.40
CA ALA A 57 -6.44 -2.04 -7.69
C ALA A 57 -6.05 -0.57 -7.61
N GLY A 58 -5.46 -0.17 -6.48
CA GLY A 58 -4.81 1.12 -6.35
C GLY A 58 -3.61 1.22 -7.28
N GLY A 59 -3.35 2.41 -7.82
CA GLY A 59 -2.21 2.65 -8.71
C GLY A 59 -0.88 2.44 -7.99
N ALA A 60 0.14 1.95 -8.69
CA ALA A 60 1.48 1.87 -8.13
C ALA A 60 2.09 3.27 -7.94
N GLY A 61 2.85 3.46 -6.86
CA GLY A 61 3.61 4.68 -6.63
C GLY A 61 4.77 4.83 -7.61
N GLY A 62 5.05 6.08 -8.02
CA GLY A 62 6.31 6.42 -8.70
C GLY A 62 7.49 6.44 -7.72
N ASP A 63 8.71 6.75 -8.18
CA ASP A 63 9.88 6.82 -7.30
C ASP A 63 9.65 7.72 -6.07
N GLY A 64 9.89 7.17 -4.88
CA GLY A 64 9.58 7.83 -3.59
C GLY A 64 8.10 7.87 -3.20
N GLY A 65 7.18 7.53 -4.11
CA GLY A 65 5.75 7.69 -3.94
C GLY A 65 5.06 6.45 -3.37
N ASP A 66 4.06 6.67 -2.54
CA ASP A 66 3.21 5.61 -2.00
C ASP A 66 2.26 5.04 -3.06
N GLY A 67 1.88 3.78 -2.88
CA GLY A 67 0.84 3.13 -3.68
C GLY A 67 -0.55 3.68 -3.32
N GLY A 68 -1.42 3.77 -4.33
CA GLY A 68 -2.81 4.16 -4.14
C GLY A 68 -3.60 3.10 -3.36
N GLY A 69 -4.59 3.55 -2.58
CA GLY A 69 -5.56 2.65 -1.96
C GLY A 69 -6.62 2.17 -2.96
N GLY A 70 -7.31 1.07 -2.64
CA GLY A 70 -8.38 0.55 -3.49
C GLY A 70 -9.06 -0.70 -2.93
N LEU A 71 -9.81 -1.41 -3.80
CA LEU A 71 -10.32 -2.74 -3.47
C LEU A 71 -9.15 -3.69 -3.18
N VAL A 72 -8.08 -3.59 -3.96
CA VAL A 72 -6.74 -4.13 -3.66
C VAL A 72 -5.75 -2.96 -3.58
N GLY A 73 -4.78 -3.03 -2.67
CA GLY A 73 -3.79 -1.96 -2.47
C GLY A 73 -2.74 -1.93 -3.58
N GLY A 74 -2.40 -0.74 -4.07
CA GLY A 74 -1.32 -0.54 -5.04
C GLY A 74 0.06 -0.65 -4.40
N GLY A 75 1.07 -1.12 -5.14
CA GLY A 75 2.44 -1.18 -4.63
C GLY A 75 3.06 0.21 -4.47
N GLY A 76 3.92 0.41 -3.47
CA GLY A 76 4.74 1.61 -3.34
C GLY A 76 5.86 1.63 -4.39
N GLY A 77 6.24 2.81 -4.85
CA GLY A 77 7.46 2.99 -5.64
C GLY A 77 8.71 2.94 -4.76
N SER A 78 9.90 3.19 -5.32
CA SER A 78 11.16 3.09 -4.57
C SER A 78 11.14 3.94 -3.29
N GLY A 79 11.22 3.34 -2.09
CA GLY A 79 11.08 4.05 -0.81
C GLY A 79 9.65 4.32 -0.34
N GLY A 80 8.65 4.21 -1.22
CA GLY A 80 7.24 4.45 -0.92
C GLY A 80 6.55 3.25 -0.27
N SER A 81 5.55 3.52 0.55
CA SER A 81 4.71 2.51 1.20
C SER A 81 3.66 1.96 0.24
N GLY A 82 3.20 0.73 0.49
CA GLY A 82 2.07 0.17 -0.24
C GLY A 82 0.75 0.83 0.16
N GLY A 83 -0.18 0.89 -0.79
CA GLY A 83 -1.51 1.44 -0.57
C GLY A 83 -2.43 0.51 0.22
N GLY A 84 -3.38 1.09 0.94
CA GLY A 84 -4.35 0.32 1.72
C GLY A 84 -5.40 -0.41 0.88
N SER A 85 -6.03 -1.44 1.45
CA SER A 85 -7.11 -2.19 0.82
C SER A 85 -8.34 -2.31 1.73
N VAL A 86 -9.51 -2.01 1.16
CA VAL A 86 -10.80 -2.07 1.90
C VAL A 86 -11.49 -3.43 1.83
N LEU A 87 -11.10 -4.33 0.92
CA LEU A 87 -11.71 -5.66 0.78
C LEU A 87 -10.70 -6.82 0.67
N GLY A 88 -9.41 -6.54 0.58
CA GLY A 88 -8.42 -7.52 0.16
C GLY A 88 -7.05 -7.31 0.83
N VAL A 89 -6.01 -7.46 0.01
CA VAL A 89 -4.61 -7.41 0.45
C VAL A 89 -4.07 -6.00 0.25
N GLY A 90 -3.42 -5.46 1.27
CA GLY A 90 -2.69 -4.20 1.16
C GLY A 90 -1.53 -4.32 0.17
N GLY A 91 -1.15 -3.20 -0.46
CA GLY A 91 -0.05 -3.18 -1.42
C GLY A 91 1.30 -3.42 -0.76
N ASN A 92 2.27 -3.95 -1.51
CA ASN A 92 3.63 -4.07 -0.99
C ASN A 92 4.33 -2.71 -0.98
N GLY A 93 5.18 -2.45 0.00
CA GLY A 93 6.09 -1.31 -0.01
C GLY A 93 7.20 -1.50 -1.05
N GLY A 94 7.69 -0.40 -1.61
CA GLY A 94 8.95 -0.40 -2.34
C GLY A 94 10.15 -0.43 -1.40
N ASN A 95 11.38 -0.44 -1.93
CA ASN A 95 12.59 -0.59 -1.12
C ASN A 95 12.70 0.46 0.01
N GLY A 96 12.58 0.06 1.28
CA GLY A 96 12.54 0.96 2.44
C GLY A 96 11.13 1.28 2.95
N GLY A 97 10.13 1.11 2.10
CA GLY A 97 8.73 1.41 2.38
C GLY A 97 7.99 0.28 3.08
N LYS A 98 6.97 0.64 3.86
CA LYS A 98 6.12 -0.34 4.56
C LYS A 98 5.08 -0.94 3.62
N GLY A 99 4.60 -2.13 3.94
CA GLY A 99 3.39 -2.66 3.32
C GLY A 99 2.17 -1.83 3.71
N GLY A 100 1.19 -1.75 2.82
CA GLY A 100 -0.10 -1.15 3.09
C GLY A 100 -0.99 -2.06 3.93
N ASN A 101 -1.91 -1.47 4.70
CA ASN A 101 -2.86 -2.24 5.49
C ASN A 101 -3.97 -2.82 4.59
N GLY A 102 -4.42 -4.03 4.87
CA GLY A 102 -5.57 -4.63 4.19
C GLY A 102 -6.51 -5.28 5.18
N VAL A 103 -7.81 -5.29 4.88
CA VAL A 103 -8.78 -5.93 5.79
C VAL A 103 -8.49 -7.42 5.95
N LEU A 104 -8.14 -8.13 4.87
CA LEU A 104 -7.84 -9.57 4.94
C LEU A 104 -6.37 -9.83 5.24
N SER A 105 -5.47 -9.14 4.53
CA SER A 105 -4.03 -9.26 4.75
C SER A 105 -3.35 -7.93 4.54
N GLY A 106 -2.39 -7.61 5.41
CA GLY A 106 -1.44 -6.55 5.12
C GLY A 106 -0.52 -6.91 3.95
N GLY A 107 -0.01 -5.88 3.28
CA GLY A 107 1.02 -6.02 2.26
C GLY A 107 2.40 -6.24 2.88
N GLY A 108 3.33 -6.75 2.08
CA GLY A 108 4.72 -6.94 2.50
C GLY A 108 5.51 -5.63 2.52
N GLY A 109 6.46 -5.50 3.44
CA GLY A 109 7.42 -4.41 3.43
C GLY A 109 8.49 -4.57 2.34
N GLY A 110 8.94 -3.47 1.75
CA GLY A 110 10.09 -3.47 0.86
C GLY A 110 11.38 -3.09 1.60
N GLY A 111 12.54 -3.57 1.14
CA GLY A 111 13.82 -3.62 1.87
C GLY A 111 14.01 -2.70 3.08
N GLY A 112 13.92 -3.23 4.30
CA GLY A 112 13.99 -2.49 5.56
C GLY A 112 12.63 -2.11 6.16
N GLY A 113 11.61 -1.92 5.33
CA GLY A 113 10.26 -1.54 5.76
C GLY A 113 9.48 -2.70 6.39
N GLY A 114 8.58 -2.38 7.31
CA GLY A 114 7.70 -3.34 7.97
C GLY A 114 6.52 -3.78 7.10
N GLY A 115 5.88 -4.89 7.47
CA GLY A 115 4.63 -5.33 6.86
C GLY A 115 3.44 -4.44 7.25
N GLY A 116 2.40 -4.43 6.44
CA GLY A 116 1.14 -3.79 6.78
C GLY A 116 0.27 -4.66 7.68
N ASP A 117 -0.73 -4.07 8.31
CA ASP A 117 -1.66 -4.76 9.21
C ASP A 117 -2.85 -5.37 8.45
N GLY A 118 -3.47 -6.39 9.04
CA GLY A 118 -4.72 -6.97 8.56
C GLY A 118 -5.24 -8.08 9.46
N VAL A 119 -6.23 -8.86 9.01
CA VAL A 119 -6.54 -10.14 9.71
C VAL A 119 -5.29 -11.03 9.71
N ILE A 120 -4.58 -11.09 8.59
CA ILE A 120 -3.23 -11.66 8.50
C ILE A 120 -2.26 -10.50 8.34
N GLY A 121 -1.33 -10.34 9.28
CA GLY A 121 -0.28 -9.33 9.18
C GLY A 121 0.63 -9.61 7.97
N GLY A 122 1.03 -8.55 7.28
CA GLY A 122 1.98 -8.63 6.18
C GLY A 122 3.39 -8.93 6.66
N ASN A 123 4.21 -9.58 5.84
CA ASN A 123 5.60 -9.85 6.20
C ASN A 123 6.48 -8.59 6.09
N GLY A 124 7.45 -8.45 6.98
CA GLY A 124 8.46 -7.41 6.91
C GLY A 124 9.45 -7.62 5.76
N GLY A 125 9.94 -6.52 5.20
CA GLY A 125 11.09 -6.51 4.29
C GLY A 125 12.40 -6.81 5.03
N LYS A 126 13.53 -6.90 4.32
CA LYS A 126 14.85 -7.21 4.93
C LYS A 126 15.16 -6.29 6.13
N GLY A 127 15.06 -6.79 7.35
CA GLY A 127 15.29 -6.01 8.58
C GLY A 127 14.06 -5.29 9.15
N GLY A 128 12.92 -5.31 8.45
CA GLY A 128 11.66 -4.75 8.92
C GLY A 128 10.81 -5.77 9.65
N ASP A 129 9.92 -5.25 10.50
CA ASP A 129 9.02 -6.03 11.33
C ASP A 129 7.83 -6.57 10.54
N GLY A 130 7.22 -7.65 11.01
CA GLY A 130 5.93 -8.08 10.50
C GLY A 130 4.81 -7.14 10.92
N GLY A 131 3.75 -7.06 10.12
CA GLY A 131 2.52 -6.35 10.48
C GLY A 131 1.67 -7.12 11.48
N SER A 132 0.78 -6.42 12.17
CA SER A 132 -0.08 -7.00 13.20
C SER A 132 -1.37 -7.57 12.61
N GLY A 133 -2.00 -8.48 13.36
CA GLY A 133 -3.30 -9.01 12.97
C GLY A 133 -3.95 -9.99 13.91
N LEU A 134 -4.93 -10.71 13.39
CA LEU A 134 -5.45 -11.93 14.04
C LEU A 134 -4.33 -12.99 14.07
N PHE A 135 -3.58 -13.08 12.96
CA PHE A 135 -2.29 -13.76 12.85
C PHE A 135 -1.22 -12.74 12.50
N GLY A 136 -0.18 -12.63 13.31
CA GLY A 136 0.92 -11.69 13.08
C GLY A 136 1.76 -12.07 11.87
N GLY A 137 2.23 -11.05 11.14
CA GLY A 137 3.13 -11.21 10.01
C GLY A 137 4.55 -11.57 10.46
N ASN A 138 5.30 -12.28 9.63
CA ASN A 138 6.69 -12.60 9.97
C ASN A 138 7.61 -11.42 9.66
N ALA A 139 8.68 -11.28 10.43
CA ALA A 139 9.71 -10.31 10.13
C ALA A 139 10.53 -10.69 8.89
N GLY A 140 11.23 -9.71 8.32
CA GLY A 140 12.35 -9.98 7.43
C GLY A 140 13.65 -10.22 8.20
N GLY A 141 14.78 -10.22 7.49
CA GLY A 141 16.09 -10.74 7.97
C GLY A 141 16.69 -10.21 9.28
N GLY A 142 16.05 -9.27 9.99
CA GLY A 142 16.46 -8.80 11.32
C GLY A 142 15.37 -8.12 12.15
N GLY A 143 14.13 -8.03 11.66
CA GLY A 143 13.02 -7.39 12.38
C GLY A 143 12.36 -8.33 13.40
N GLY A 144 11.44 -7.80 14.19
CA GLY A 144 10.51 -8.55 15.03
C GLY A 144 9.31 -9.07 14.25
N GLY A 145 8.75 -10.20 14.70
CA GLY A 145 7.45 -10.64 14.20
C GLY A 145 6.35 -9.68 14.63
N GLY A 146 5.32 -9.51 13.81
CA GLY A 146 4.17 -8.69 14.15
C GLY A 146 3.28 -9.36 15.20
N ASP A 147 2.56 -8.57 15.98
CA ASP A 147 1.70 -9.11 17.03
C ASP A 147 0.44 -9.75 16.45
N GLY A 148 0.02 -10.84 17.05
CA GLY A 148 -1.19 -11.57 16.72
C GLY A 148 -2.19 -11.55 17.87
N VAL A 149 -3.46 -11.72 17.57
CA VAL A 149 -4.42 -12.11 18.61
C VAL A 149 -4.32 -13.62 18.85
N LEU A 150 -4.45 -14.45 17.82
CA LEU A 150 -4.27 -15.89 17.98
C LEU A 150 -2.80 -16.28 18.01
N ILE A 151 -2.03 -15.86 17.01
CA ILE A 151 -0.63 -16.28 16.87
C ILE A 151 0.22 -15.08 16.48
N GLY A 152 1.24 -14.78 17.28
CA GLY A 152 2.26 -13.79 16.92
C GLY A 152 3.16 -14.26 15.78
N GLY A 153 3.66 -13.32 14.99
CA GLY A 153 4.53 -13.61 13.85
C GLY A 153 5.94 -14.01 14.27
N ASN A 154 6.69 -14.69 13.40
CA ASN A 154 8.07 -15.07 13.72
C ASN A 154 9.05 -13.93 13.52
N GLY A 155 10.04 -13.83 14.40
CA GLY A 155 11.15 -12.89 14.30
C GLY A 155 12.20 -13.29 13.27
N GLY A 156 12.88 -12.29 12.74
CA GLY A 156 14.06 -12.43 11.89
C GLY A 156 15.32 -12.79 12.68
N LYS A 157 16.47 -12.90 12.03
CA LYS A 157 17.74 -13.15 12.72
C LYS A 157 18.02 -12.06 13.76
N GLY A 158 18.12 -12.42 15.03
CA GLY A 158 18.25 -11.50 16.16
C GLY A 158 16.94 -10.85 16.62
N GLY A 159 15.87 -10.96 15.82
CA GLY A 159 14.56 -10.39 16.09
C GLY A 159 13.71 -11.25 17.02
N LYS A 160 12.87 -10.58 17.82
CA LYS A 160 11.90 -11.22 18.71
C LYS A 160 10.71 -11.76 17.89
N GLY A 161 10.12 -12.87 18.30
CA GLY A 161 8.77 -13.23 17.84
C GLY A 161 7.74 -12.22 18.33
N GLY A 162 6.69 -12.00 17.54
CA GLY A 162 5.55 -11.16 17.93
C GLY A 162 4.75 -11.80 19.05
N ASP A 163 4.06 -10.98 19.83
CA ASP A 163 3.25 -11.46 20.94
C ASP A 163 1.90 -11.99 20.42
N GLY A 164 1.30 -12.90 21.18
CA GLY A 164 0.00 -13.49 20.90
C GLY A 164 -0.84 -13.66 22.16
N VAL A 165 -2.16 -13.52 22.06
CA VAL A 165 -3.04 -13.88 23.19
C VAL A 165 -3.07 -15.39 23.35
N PHE A 166 -3.14 -16.15 22.25
CA PHE A 166 -3.12 -17.61 22.32
C PHE A 166 -1.68 -18.14 22.29
N GLN A 167 -0.92 -17.79 21.25
CA GLN A 167 0.44 -18.27 21.05
C GLN A 167 1.38 -17.15 20.61
N GLY A 168 2.53 -17.03 21.28
CA GLY A 168 3.60 -16.13 20.85
C GLY A 168 4.31 -16.67 19.62
N GLY A 169 4.81 -15.77 18.76
CA GLY A 169 5.63 -16.14 17.62
C GLY A 169 7.04 -16.57 18.02
N ASN A 170 7.71 -17.33 17.16
CA ASN A 170 9.08 -17.77 17.46
C ASN A 170 10.09 -16.65 17.23
N GLY A 171 11.11 -16.55 18.07
CA GLY A 171 12.28 -15.71 17.81
C GLY A 171 13.15 -16.28 16.70
N GLY A 172 13.79 -15.42 15.91
CA GLY A 172 14.83 -15.89 15.00
C GLY A 172 16.14 -16.18 15.74
N LYS A 173 17.17 -16.66 15.04
CA LYS A 173 18.46 -17.01 15.67
C LYS A 173 19.01 -15.87 16.54
N GLY A 174 19.27 -16.11 17.82
CA GLY A 174 19.69 -15.11 18.82
C GLY A 174 18.57 -14.21 19.36
N GLY A 175 17.35 -14.32 18.83
CA GLY A 175 16.16 -13.57 19.22
C GLY A 175 15.26 -14.37 20.17
N LYS A 176 14.48 -13.64 20.98
CA LYS A 176 13.57 -14.23 21.96
C LYS A 176 12.24 -14.63 21.32
N GLY A 177 11.59 -15.67 21.84
CA GLY A 177 10.19 -15.94 21.53
C GLY A 177 9.26 -14.82 22.01
N GLY A 178 8.14 -14.66 21.32
CA GLY A 178 7.05 -13.79 21.71
C GLY A 178 6.32 -14.31 22.94
N PHE A 179 5.74 -13.41 23.72
CA PHE A 179 4.79 -13.78 24.75
C PHE A 179 3.56 -14.41 24.10
N GLY A 180 3.14 -15.56 24.60
CA GLY A 180 1.84 -16.12 24.26
C GLY A 180 1.03 -16.27 25.51
N GLY A 181 -0.17 -15.67 25.56
CA GLY A 181 -1.02 -15.75 26.75
C GLY A 181 -1.20 -17.19 27.24
N ILE A 182 -1.42 -18.15 26.34
CA ILE A 182 -1.47 -19.58 26.68
C ILE A 182 -0.13 -20.27 26.41
N LEU A 183 0.42 -20.10 25.21
CA LEU A 183 1.64 -20.79 24.76
C LEU A 183 2.72 -19.80 24.34
N GLY A 184 3.79 -19.67 25.13
CA GLY A 184 4.94 -18.85 24.76
C GLY A 184 5.55 -19.27 23.42
N GLY A 185 6.04 -18.31 22.64
CA GLY A 185 6.78 -18.60 21.41
C GLY A 185 8.14 -19.22 21.69
N LEU A 186 8.70 -19.99 20.77
CA LEU A 186 10.03 -20.57 20.95
C LEU A 186 11.11 -19.52 20.77
N GLY A 187 12.22 -19.63 21.52
CA GLY A 187 13.42 -18.86 21.23
C GLY A 187 14.14 -19.41 20.00
N GLY A 188 14.78 -18.55 19.22
CA GLY A 188 15.68 -19.03 18.17
C GLY A 188 16.97 -19.59 18.76
N GLY A 189 17.81 -20.24 17.96
CA GLY A 189 19.10 -20.78 18.44
C GLY A 189 19.94 -19.71 19.16
N GLY A 190 20.19 -19.91 20.47
CA GLY A 190 20.88 -18.95 21.34
C GLY A 190 20.02 -17.84 21.95
N GLY A 191 18.71 -17.80 21.66
CA GLY A 191 17.73 -16.88 22.23
C GLY A 191 16.81 -17.55 23.25
N ALA A 192 16.21 -16.74 24.12
CA ALA A 192 15.31 -17.24 25.16
C ALA A 192 13.92 -17.59 24.61
N GLY A 193 13.25 -18.57 25.23
CA GLY A 193 11.84 -18.81 25.01
C GLY A 193 10.98 -17.59 25.36
N GLY A 194 9.85 -17.48 24.68
CA GLY A 194 8.75 -16.59 25.01
C GLY A 194 8.05 -17.03 26.29
N ARG A 195 7.40 -16.09 26.96
CA ARG A 195 6.70 -16.33 28.22
C ARG A 195 5.24 -16.68 27.97
N SER A 196 4.65 -17.42 28.91
CA SER A 196 3.21 -17.69 29.01
C SER A 196 2.71 -17.44 30.43
N ILE A 197 1.39 -17.43 30.62
CA ILE A 197 0.78 -17.37 31.96
C ILE A 197 0.69 -18.75 32.63
N PHE A 198 1.04 -19.82 31.91
CA PHE A 198 1.18 -21.19 32.37
C PHE A 198 2.62 -21.65 32.23
#